data_AF-A0A7Y9LPW8-F1
#
_entry.id   AF-A0A7Y9LPW8-F1
#
_cell.length_a   1.000
_cell.length_b   1.000
_cell.length_c   1.000
_cell.angle_alpha   90.00
_cell.angle_beta   90.00
_cell.angle_gamma   90.00
#
_symmetry.space_group_name_H-M   'P 1'
#
loop_
_entity.id
_entity.type
_entity.pdbx_description
1 polymer ?
#
loop_
_entity_poly.entity_id
_entity_poly.type
_entity_poly.pdbx_seq_one_letter_code
_entity_poly.pdbx_strand_id
1 'polypeptide(L)'
;MLIALGSPLRHESLRKRVAFKLQWVLDMVEVRRYQRSDGSVPLTDWLTSLRDARARSKLEIRIRRVSLGLLGDIRTVGDGVLELREDVGAGYRVYLGRHGSQLVILLAGGDKGSQQADIAIAKSYWLDWKRRES
;
A
#
# COMPACT_ATOMS: atom_id res chain seq x y z
N MET A 1 -29.15 -54.87 18.04
CA MET A 1 -28.58 -54.45 16.74
C MET A 1 -28.99 -53.00 16.53
N LEU A 2 -28.06 -52.05 16.64
CA LEU A 2 -28.33 -50.60 16.64
C LEU A 2 -28.74 -50.10 15.24
N ILE A 3 -29.75 -49.24 15.17
CA ILE A 3 -29.94 -48.29 14.07
C ILE A 3 -29.70 -46.89 14.65
N ALA A 4 -28.66 -46.23 14.14
CA ALA A 4 -28.20 -44.93 14.58
C ALA A 4 -29.14 -43.81 14.11
N LEU A 5 -29.43 -42.90 15.06
CA LEU A 5 -30.15 -41.65 14.88
C LEU A 5 -29.42 -40.75 13.87
N GLY A 6 -30.16 -40.28 12.86
CA GLY A 6 -29.71 -39.22 11.97
C GLY A 6 -29.37 -37.95 12.76
N SER A 7 -28.11 -37.51 12.66
CA SER A 7 -27.68 -36.23 13.22
C SER A 7 -27.94 -35.10 12.21
N PRO A 8 -28.51 -33.97 12.65
CA PRO A 8 -28.83 -32.85 11.76
C PRO A 8 -27.54 -32.17 11.30
N LEU A 9 -27.36 -32.04 9.98
CA LEU A 9 -26.34 -31.21 9.37
C LEU A 9 -26.59 -29.75 9.79
N ARG A 10 -25.84 -29.33 10.82
CA ARG A 10 -25.91 -27.99 11.41
C ARG A 10 -25.44 -26.94 10.41
N HIS A 11 -26.26 -25.90 10.32
CA HIS A 11 -26.19 -24.67 9.53
C HIS A 11 -24.97 -23.76 9.88
N GLU A 12 -23.85 -24.34 10.30
CA GLU A 12 -22.65 -23.65 10.83
C GLU A 12 -21.50 -23.58 9.81
N SER A 13 -21.59 -24.34 8.72
CA SER A 13 -20.53 -24.53 7.72
C SER A 13 -20.38 -23.39 6.70
N LEU A 14 -21.44 -22.62 6.43
CA LEU A 14 -21.39 -21.49 5.48
C LEU A 14 -20.81 -20.22 6.10
N ARG A 15 -21.13 -19.94 7.38
CA ARG A 15 -20.58 -18.78 8.10
C ARG A 15 -19.07 -18.89 8.31
N LYS A 16 -18.55 -20.10 8.61
CA LYS A 16 -17.10 -20.32 8.75
C LYS A 16 -16.35 -20.21 7.42
N ARG A 17 -16.92 -20.65 6.29
CA ARG A 17 -16.29 -20.49 4.96
C ARG A 17 -16.27 -19.03 4.49
N VAL A 18 -17.33 -18.28 4.73
CA VAL A 18 -17.38 -16.84 4.41
C VAL A 18 -16.51 -16.03 5.36
N ALA A 19 -16.52 -16.32 6.67
CA ALA A 19 -15.64 -15.66 7.64
C ALA A 19 -14.17 -16.00 7.41
N PHE A 20 -13.81 -17.25 7.11
CA PHE A 20 -12.44 -17.63 6.75
C PHE A 20 -12.02 -16.98 5.43
N LYS A 21 -12.90 -16.93 4.43
CA LYS A 21 -12.63 -16.21 3.18
C LYS A 21 -12.49 -14.71 3.40
N LEU A 22 -13.30 -14.06 4.22
CA LEU A 22 -13.20 -12.62 4.52
C LEU A 22 -11.98 -12.29 5.41
N GLN A 23 -11.68 -13.14 6.39
CA GLN A 23 -10.49 -13.06 7.26
C GLN A 23 -9.19 -13.23 6.46
N TRP A 24 -9.21 -14.03 5.38
CA TRP A 24 -8.10 -14.19 4.43
C TRP A 24 -8.12 -13.21 3.24
N VAL A 25 -9.25 -12.56 2.95
CA VAL A 25 -9.40 -11.59 1.82
C VAL A 25 -9.01 -10.17 2.25
N LEU A 26 -8.84 -9.92 3.54
CA LEU A 26 -8.38 -8.65 4.11
C LEU A 26 -7.08 -8.87 4.89
N ASP A 27 -6.07 -9.45 4.25
CA ASP A 27 -4.72 -9.35 4.78
C ASP A 27 -4.35 -7.86 4.74
N MET A 28 -4.51 -7.22 5.90
CA MET A 28 -4.07 -5.86 6.15
C MET A 28 -2.62 -5.76 5.68
N VAL A 29 -2.40 -4.93 4.66
CA VAL A 29 -1.05 -4.65 4.19
C VAL A 29 -0.45 -3.68 5.19
N GLU A 30 0.65 -4.09 5.81
CA GLU A 30 1.45 -3.20 6.60
C GLU A 30 2.04 -2.12 5.68
N VAL A 31 1.76 -0.86 5.99
CA VAL A 31 2.27 0.28 5.24
C VAL A 31 3.26 1.02 6.12
N ARG A 32 4.53 1.04 5.71
CA ARG A 32 5.59 1.81 6.37
C ARG A 32 6.05 2.94 5.46
N ARG A 33 6.53 4.04 6.05
CA ARG A 33 7.24 5.08 5.30
C ARG A 33 8.74 4.76 5.31
N TYR A 34 9.39 4.96 4.17
CA TYR A 34 10.83 4.88 4.07
C TYR A 34 11.47 5.99 4.90
N GLN A 35 12.47 5.61 5.71
CA GLN A 35 13.27 6.53 6.50
C GLN A 35 14.73 6.42 6.05
N ARG A 36 15.34 7.56 5.71
CA ARG A 36 16.75 7.66 5.34
C ARG A 36 17.64 7.44 6.57
N SER A 37 18.92 7.18 6.36
CA SER A 37 19.91 6.99 7.44
C SER A 37 20.07 8.22 8.34
N ASP A 38 19.81 9.42 7.80
CA ASP A 38 19.81 10.68 8.53
C ASP A 38 18.51 10.93 9.34
N GLY A 39 17.54 10.01 9.28
CA GLY A 39 16.26 10.12 9.97
C GLY A 39 15.16 10.84 9.19
N SER A 40 15.47 11.46 8.04
CA SER A 40 14.44 12.10 7.21
C SER A 40 13.47 11.09 6.61
N VAL A 41 12.22 11.51 6.43
CA VAL A 41 11.12 10.66 5.92
C VAL A 41 10.58 11.33 4.66
N PRO A 42 11.14 11.02 3.47
CA PRO A 42 10.93 11.82 2.26
C PRO A 42 9.47 12.03 1.87
N LEU A 43 8.61 11.00 2.03
CA LEU A 43 7.18 11.17 1.77
C LEU A 43 6.51 12.13 2.75
N THR A 44 6.86 12.07 4.05
CA THR A 44 6.31 12.98 5.06
C THR A 44 6.74 14.41 4.75
N ASP A 45 8.03 14.62 4.49
CA ASP A 45 8.59 15.93 4.17
C ASP A 45 7.89 16.53 2.94
N TRP A 46 7.72 15.73 1.90
CA TRP A 46 6.98 16.13 0.71
C TRP A 46 5.50 16.45 0.99
N LEU A 47 4.77 15.59 1.70
CA LEU A 47 3.34 15.81 2.04
C LEU A 47 3.16 17.08 2.88
N THR A 48 4.10 17.39 3.79
CA THR A 48 4.06 18.62 4.59
C THR A 48 4.37 19.87 3.77
N SER A 49 5.14 19.75 2.68
CA SER A 49 5.46 20.86 1.77
C SER A 49 4.30 21.25 0.85
N LEU A 50 3.28 20.39 0.69
CA LEU A 50 2.15 20.66 -0.19
C LEU A 50 1.29 21.81 0.32
N ARG A 51 1.17 22.87 -0.49
CA ARG A 51 0.28 24.02 -0.21
C ARG A 51 -1.20 23.68 -0.39
N ASP A 52 -1.52 22.71 -1.25
CA ASP A 52 -2.89 22.27 -1.51
C ASP A 52 -3.36 21.30 -0.41
N ALA A 53 -4.01 21.85 0.62
CA ALA A 53 -4.54 21.07 1.73
C ALA A 53 -5.58 20.02 1.30
N ARG A 54 -6.36 20.28 0.24
CA ARG A 54 -7.37 19.35 -0.25
C ARG A 54 -6.72 18.16 -0.94
N ALA A 55 -5.69 18.41 -1.76
CA ALA A 55 -4.91 17.35 -2.37
C ALA A 55 -4.19 16.50 -1.33
N ARG A 56 -3.57 17.12 -0.32
CA ARG A 56 -2.92 16.42 0.79
C ARG A 56 -3.89 15.47 1.51
N SER A 57 -5.09 15.93 1.86
CA SER A 57 -6.10 15.07 2.50
C SER A 57 -6.53 13.90 1.61
N LYS A 58 -6.67 14.12 0.30
CA LYS A 58 -6.99 13.03 -0.64
C LYS A 58 -5.85 12.00 -0.74
N LEU A 59 -4.60 12.45 -0.78
CA LEU A 59 -3.43 11.58 -0.80
C LEU A 59 -3.34 10.73 0.46
N GLU A 60 -3.53 11.32 1.64
CA GLU A 60 -3.56 10.58 2.91
C GLU A 60 -4.68 9.52 2.95
N ILE A 61 -5.88 9.86 2.46
CA ILE A 61 -6.98 8.89 2.32
C ILE A 61 -6.58 7.76 1.37
N ARG A 62 -5.92 8.06 0.25
CA ARG A 62 -5.48 7.01 -0.69
C ARG A 62 -4.40 6.13 -0.08
N ILE A 63 -3.43 6.70 0.61
CA ILE A 63 -2.40 5.93 1.34
C ILE A 63 -3.06 5.01 2.37
N ARG A 64 -4.06 5.50 3.11
CA ARG A 64 -4.83 4.65 4.04
C ARG A 64 -5.61 3.53 3.34
N ARG A 65 -6.06 3.73 2.10
CA ARG A 65 -6.70 2.67 1.31
C ARG A 65 -5.70 1.59 0.89
N VAL A 66 -4.44 1.95 0.67
CA VAL A 66 -3.37 0.98 0.36
C VAL A 66 -3.21 -0.04 1.50
N SER A 67 -3.30 0.38 2.77
CA SER A 67 -3.21 -0.58 3.88
C SER A 67 -4.39 -1.56 3.91
N LEU A 68 -5.54 -1.18 3.37
CA LEU A 68 -6.71 -2.04 3.19
C LEU A 68 -6.63 -2.91 1.93
N GLY A 69 -5.49 -2.91 1.21
CA GLY A 69 -5.32 -3.61 -0.06
C GLY A 69 -6.01 -2.90 -1.26
N LEU A 70 -6.55 -1.70 -1.05
CA LEU A 70 -7.28 -0.95 -2.07
C LEU A 70 -6.35 0.03 -2.79
N LEU A 71 -5.58 -0.48 -3.74
CA LEU A 71 -4.50 0.24 -4.44
C LEU A 71 -5.01 1.35 -5.39
N GLY A 72 -6.11 1.13 -6.12
CA GLY A 72 -6.62 2.08 -7.11
C GLY A 72 -5.75 2.14 -8.38
N ASP A 73 -5.55 3.33 -8.95
CA ASP A 73 -4.70 3.53 -10.15
C ASP A 73 -3.22 3.45 -9.78
N ILE A 74 -2.63 2.27 -9.99
CA ILE A 74 -1.21 1.99 -9.80
C ILE A 74 -0.57 1.49 -11.09
N ARG A 75 0.66 1.93 -11.36
CA ARG A 75 1.50 1.43 -12.47
C ARG A 75 2.87 1.00 -11.97
N THR A 76 3.46 0.00 -12.61
CA THR A 76 4.90 -0.27 -12.43
C THR A 76 5.73 0.78 -13.18
N VAL A 77 6.81 1.24 -12.54
CA VAL A 77 7.81 2.14 -13.14
C VAL A 77 9.20 1.50 -13.19
N GLY A 78 9.26 0.18 -13.00
CA GLY A 78 10.48 -0.63 -13.03
C GLY A 78 11.16 -0.78 -11.67
N ASP A 79 12.10 -1.73 -11.59
CA ASP A 79 12.96 -2.03 -10.43
C ASP A 79 12.21 -2.39 -9.14
N GLY A 80 10.95 -2.83 -9.26
CA GLY A 80 10.08 -3.15 -8.15
C GLY A 80 9.39 -1.93 -7.51
N VAL A 81 9.44 -0.77 -8.16
CA VAL A 81 8.73 0.45 -7.75
C VAL A 81 7.39 0.56 -8.50
N LEU A 82 6.38 0.93 -7.74
CA LEU A 82 5.02 1.21 -8.18
C LEU A 82 4.72 2.70 -8.01
N GLU A 83 3.99 3.27 -8.95
CA GLU A 83 3.49 4.64 -8.93
C GLU A 83 1.97 4.60 -8.70
N LEU A 84 1.53 5.20 -7.59
CA LEU A 84 0.13 5.51 -7.30
C LEU A 84 -0.21 6.89 -7.84
N ARG A 85 -1.26 6.97 -8.67
CA ARG A 85 -1.64 8.21 -9.37
C ARG A 85 -2.88 8.85 -8.78
N GLU A 86 -2.78 10.14 -8.48
CA GLU A 86 -3.90 11.02 -8.15
C GLU A 86 -4.00 12.18 -9.13
N ASP A 87 -4.97 12.11 -10.04
CA ASP A 87 -5.21 13.16 -11.04
C ASP A 87 -6.08 14.29 -10.44
N VAL A 88 -5.52 14.97 -9.43
CA VAL A 88 -6.05 16.17 -8.77
C VAL A 88 -4.95 17.22 -8.73
N GLY A 89 -5.28 18.50 -9.00
CA GLY A 89 -4.32 19.60 -8.96
C GLY A 89 -3.20 19.39 -9.99
N ALA A 90 -1.94 19.39 -9.54
CA ALA A 90 -0.75 19.20 -10.38
C ALA A 90 -0.59 17.76 -10.95
N GLY A 91 -1.48 16.83 -10.58
CA GLY A 91 -1.35 15.42 -10.93
C GLY A 91 -0.33 14.72 -10.04
N TYR A 92 -0.66 14.59 -8.77
CA TYR A 92 0.22 14.05 -7.73
C TYR A 92 0.48 12.54 -7.90
N ARG A 93 1.67 12.13 -7.47
CA ARG A 93 2.16 10.74 -7.54
C ARG A 93 2.76 10.35 -6.20
N VAL A 94 2.50 9.12 -5.77
CA VAL A 94 3.18 8.51 -4.61
C VAL A 94 3.87 7.25 -5.09
N TYR A 95 5.15 7.10 -4.78
CA TYR A 95 5.94 5.96 -5.19
C TYR A 95 6.08 4.99 -4.03
N LEU A 96 5.91 3.71 -4.29
CA LEU A 96 5.94 2.66 -3.28
C LEU A 96 6.63 1.39 -3.78
N GLY A 97 7.32 0.70 -2.88
CA GLY A 97 7.84 -0.64 -3.08
C GLY A 97 6.96 -1.65 -2.36
N ARG A 98 6.85 -2.87 -2.90
CA ARG A 98 6.14 -3.97 -2.25
C ARG A 98 7.12 -5.08 -1.90
N HIS A 99 7.13 -5.53 -0.65
CA HIS A 99 7.92 -6.64 -0.18
C HIS A 99 7.00 -7.79 0.25
N GLY A 100 7.04 -8.90 -0.51
CA GLY A 100 6.09 -10.00 -0.32
C GLY A 100 4.63 -9.59 -0.51
N SER A 101 3.71 -10.33 0.12
CA SER A 101 2.28 -10.04 0.07
C SER A 101 1.82 -9.01 1.11
N GLN A 102 2.58 -8.84 2.21
CA GLN A 102 2.09 -8.16 3.42
C GLN A 102 2.69 -6.79 3.69
N LEU A 103 3.77 -6.37 3.00
CA LEU A 103 4.45 -5.11 3.30
C LEU A 103 4.51 -4.18 2.08
N VAL A 104 4.12 -2.92 2.29
CA VAL A 104 4.31 -1.81 1.36
C VAL A 104 5.17 -0.73 2.03
N ILE A 105 6.20 -0.29 1.31
CA ILE A 105 7.08 0.80 1.71
C ILE A 105 6.76 2.02 0.85
N LEU A 106 6.31 3.11 1.47
CA LEU A 106 6.10 4.38 0.81
C LEU A 106 7.44 5.13 0.71
N LEU A 107 7.87 5.45 -0.51
CA LEU A 107 9.24 5.88 -0.79
C LEU A 107 9.35 7.40 -0.90
N ALA A 108 8.56 8.00 -1.78
CA ALA A 108 8.59 9.41 -2.12
C ALA A 108 7.23 9.84 -2.67
N GLY A 109 7.04 11.15 -2.78
CA GLY A 109 5.93 11.71 -3.55
C GLY A 109 6.43 12.83 -4.45
N GLY A 110 5.59 13.20 -5.41
CA GLY A 110 5.88 14.22 -6.39
C GLY A 110 4.65 14.57 -7.21
N ASP A 111 4.85 15.30 -8.30
CA ASP A 111 3.79 15.61 -9.24
C ASP A 111 4.19 15.23 -10.67
N LYS A 112 3.27 15.46 -11.61
CA LYS A 112 3.47 15.10 -13.01
C LYS A 112 4.67 15.82 -13.64
N GLY A 113 5.03 17.01 -13.17
CA GLY A 113 6.13 17.81 -13.68
C GLY A 113 7.51 17.29 -13.25
N SER A 114 7.61 16.72 -12.05
CA SER A 114 8.85 16.14 -11.50
C SER A 114 8.98 14.63 -11.69
N GLN A 115 7.99 13.99 -12.32
CA GLN A 115 7.81 12.53 -12.38
C GLN A 115 9.08 11.72 -12.66
N GLN A 116 9.86 12.08 -13.68
CA GLN A 116 11.06 11.31 -14.04
C GLN A 116 12.14 11.35 -12.93
N ALA A 117 12.34 12.52 -12.32
CA ALA A 117 13.27 12.69 -11.22
C ALA A 117 12.80 11.93 -9.97
N ASP A 118 11.50 11.99 -9.67
CA ASP A 118 10.94 11.31 -8.51
C ASP A 118 10.99 9.78 -8.66
N ILE A 119 10.78 9.24 -9.86
CA ILE A 119 10.95 7.81 -10.15
C ILE A 119 12.39 7.37 -9.87
N ALA A 120 13.38 8.14 -10.34
CA ALA A 120 14.79 7.83 -10.10
C ALA A 120 15.13 7.83 -8.60
N ILE A 121 14.64 8.84 -7.86
CA ILE A 121 14.79 8.94 -6.41
C ILE A 121 14.11 7.76 -5.70
N ALA A 122 12.87 7.44 -6.06
CA ALA A 122 12.13 6.34 -5.47
C ALA A 122 12.83 4.99 -5.67
N LYS A 123 13.40 4.74 -6.86
CA LYS A 123 14.20 3.54 -7.13
C LYS A 123 15.45 3.46 -6.25
N SER A 124 16.13 4.59 -6.05
CA SER A 124 17.27 4.67 -5.13
C SER A 124 16.87 4.33 -3.69
N TYR A 125 15.78 4.91 -3.20
CA TYR A 125 15.25 4.62 -1.86
C TYR A 125 14.80 3.17 -1.70
N TRP A 126 14.21 2.60 -2.75
CA TRP A 126 13.79 1.21 -2.73
C TRP A 126 14.98 0.24 -2.68
N LEU A 127 16.02 0.50 -3.47
CA LEU A 127 17.24 -0.27 -3.43
C LEU A 127 17.91 -0.15 -2.05
N ASP A 128 17.94 1.05 -1.47
CA ASP A 128 18.50 1.28 -0.15
C ASP A 128 17.76 0.53 0.95
N TRP A 129 16.42 0.59 0.96
CA TRP A 129 15.62 -0.15 1.92
C TRP A 129 15.88 -1.67 1.82
N LYS A 130 15.91 -2.22 0.59
CA LYS A 130 16.19 -3.65 0.38
C LYS A 130 17.56 -4.07 0.92
N ARG A 131 18.59 -3.22 0.78
CA ARG A 131 19.94 -3.50 1.32
C ARG A 131 19.97 -3.55 2.84
N ARG A 132 19.09 -2.80 3.53
CA ARG A 132 19.03 -2.76 5.00
C ARG A 132 18.18 -3.87 5.61
N GLU A 133 17.31 -4.49 4.83
CA GLU A 133 16.46 -5.62 5.25
C GLU A 133 17.07 -6.99 4.92
N SER A 134 18.23 -7.02 4.22
CA SER A 134 18.94 -8.26 3.86
C SER A 134 19.93 -8.71 4.93
#